data_AF-A0A9D4JV09-F1
#
_entry.id   AF-A0A9D4JV09-F1
#
_cell.length_a   1.000
_cell.length_b   1.000
_cell.length_c   1.000
_cell.angle_alpha   90.00
_cell.angle_beta   90.00
_cell.angle_gamma   90.00
#
_symmetry.space_group_name_H-M   'P 1'
#
loop_
_entity.id
_entity.type
_entity.pdbx_description
1 polymer ?
#
loop_
_entity_poly.entity_id
_entity_poly.type
_entity_poly.pdbx_seq_one_letter_code
_entity_poly.pdbx_strand_id
1 'polypeptide(L)'
;MERRFGSKELPETSRAKFQQATQQPGESLEDWADRVLTLAIPAFRDLPDQFGQREAVSKFCQGCIDSEAGKHACFERPRSIQHAVDLVCHSSGGWQES
;
A
#
# COMPACT_ATOMS: atom_id res chain seq x y z
N MET A 1 -10.43 38.95 0.74
CA MET A 1 -9.77 38.62 -0.54
C MET A 1 -9.46 37.13 -0.52
N GLU A 2 -10.39 36.33 -1.05
CA GLU A 2 -10.34 34.86 -1.05
C GLU A 2 -9.30 34.39 -2.07
N ARG A 3 -8.07 34.14 -1.60
CA ARG A 3 -7.02 33.55 -2.41
C ARG A 3 -7.11 32.03 -2.27
N ARG A 4 -7.85 31.45 -3.21
CA ARG A 4 -7.82 30.06 -3.67
C ARG A 4 -6.70 29.24 -3.03
N PHE A 5 -7.01 28.50 -1.97
CA PHE A 5 -6.25 27.33 -1.53
C PHE A 5 -6.41 26.24 -2.60
N GLY A 6 -5.85 26.46 -3.78
CA GLY A 6 -5.46 25.38 -4.68
C GLY A 6 -4.22 24.74 -4.08
N SER A 7 -4.36 24.13 -2.90
CA SER A 7 -3.27 23.47 -2.19
C SER A 7 -2.87 22.28 -3.04
N LYS A 8 -1.92 22.49 -3.93
CA LYS A 8 -1.11 21.41 -4.49
C LYS A 8 -0.53 20.73 -3.25
N GLU A 9 -1.06 19.56 -2.87
CA GLU A 9 -0.61 18.87 -1.67
C GLU A 9 0.91 18.80 -1.69
N LEU A 10 1.53 19.25 -0.61
CA LEU A 10 2.98 19.19 -0.51
C LEU A 10 3.40 17.72 -0.53
N PRO A 11 4.46 17.35 -1.27
CA PRO A 11 4.94 15.96 -1.33
C PRO A 11 5.17 15.35 0.06
N GLU A 12 5.57 16.17 1.04
CA GLU A 12 5.73 15.77 2.44
C GLU A 12 4.41 15.34 3.09
N THR A 13 3.31 16.03 2.80
CA THR A 13 1.97 15.66 3.26
C THR A 13 1.51 14.34 2.63
N SER A 14 1.76 14.17 1.32
CA SER A 14 1.42 12.93 0.62
C SER A 14 2.25 11.74 1.13
N ARG A 15 3.55 11.94 1.40
CA ARG A 15 4.40 10.93 2.03
C ARG A 15 3.94 10.59 3.45
N ALA A 16 3.56 11.57 4.25
CA ALA A 16 3.03 11.32 5.58
C ALA A 16 1.74 10.50 5.54
N LYS A 17 0.82 10.83 4.63
CA LYS A 17 -0.41 10.04 4.39
C LYS A 17 -0.10 8.62 3.96
N PHE A 18 0.83 8.44 3.02
CA PHE A 18 1.27 7.12 2.58
C PHE A 18 1.86 6.30 3.74
N GLN A 19 2.73 6.89 4.55
CA GLN A 19 3.38 6.23 5.68
C GLN A 19 2.40 5.86 6.80
N GLN A 20 1.34 6.64 7.01
CA GLN A 20 0.32 6.38 8.04
C GLN A 20 -0.83 5.50 7.53
N ALA A 21 -0.89 5.23 6.23
CA ALA A 21 -1.98 4.46 5.66
C ALA A 21 -1.98 3.02 6.18
N THR A 22 -3.17 2.51 6.50
CA THR A 22 -3.42 1.10 6.78
C THR A 22 -4.73 0.71 6.11
N GLN A 23 -4.89 -0.60 5.90
CA GLN A 23 -6.15 -1.18 5.47
C GLN A 23 -7.23 -0.89 6.51
N GLN A 24 -8.40 -0.47 6.05
CA GLN A 24 -9.55 -0.14 6.88
C GLN A 24 -10.38 -1.39 7.20
N PRO A 25 -11.00 -1.48 8.38
CA PRO A 25 -11.85 -2.62 8.72
C PRO A 25 -13.01 -2.75 7.73
N GLY A 26 -13.07 -3.89 7.03
CA GLY A 26 -14.07 -4.15 5.97
C GLY A 26 -13.64 -3.75 4.56
N GLU A 27 -12.46 -3.15 4.40
CA GLU A 27 -11.85 -2.88 3.09
C GLU A 27 -11.26 -4.16 2.49
N SER A 28 -11.52 -4.39 1.19
CA SER A 28 -10.93 -5.54 0.49
C SER A 28 -9.43 -5.35 0.27
N LEU A 29 -8.70 -6.45 0.05
CA LEU A 29 -7.27 -6.37 -0.28
C LEU A 29 -7.03 -5.61 -1.58
N GLU A 30 -7.94 -5.73 -2.55
CA GLU A 30 -7.85 -5.02 -3.83
C GLU A 30 -8.05 -3.51 -3.66
N ASP A 31 -9.06 -3.09 -2.87
CA ASP A 31 -9.30 -1.68 -2.55
C ASP A 31 -8.12 -1.08 -1.79
N TRP A 32 -7.56 -1.84 -0.83
CA TRP A 32 -6.37 -1.43 -0.09
C TRP A 32 -5.17 -1.26 -1.03
N ALA A 33 -4.96 -2.20 -1.95
CA ALA A 33 -3.89 -2.11 -2.94
C ALA A 33 -4.03 -0.87 -3.84
N ASP A 34 -5.22 -0.61 -4.37
CA ASP A 34 -5.48 0.56 -5.20
C ASP A 34 -5.23 1.87 -4.42
N ARG A 35 -5.70 1.94 -3.16
CA ARG A 35 -5.43 3.09 -2.29
C ARG A 35 -3.95 3.32 -2.05
N VAL A 36 -3.18 2.25 -1.80
CA VAL A 36 -1.73 2.36 -1.59
C VAL A 36 -1.03 2.90 -2.84
N LEU A 37 -1.39 2.42 -4.03
CA LEU A 37 -0.86 2.94 -5.29
C LEU A 37 -1.24 4.41 -5.50
N THR A 38 -2.51 4.75 -5.26
CA THR A 38 -3.03 6.12 -5.38
C THR A 38 -2.30 7.08 -4.44
N LEU A 39 -1.95 6.64 -3.23
CA LEU A 39 -1.16 7.42 -2.28
C LEU A 39 0.33 7.50 -2.67
N ALA A 40 0.88 6.45 -3.28
CA ALA A 40 2.27 6.40 -3.73
C ALA A 40 2.55 7.41 -4.86
N ILE A 41 1.61 7.62 -5.78
CA ILE A 41 1.77 8.55 -6.92
C ILE A 41 2.19 9.97 -6.47
N PRO A 42 1.42 10.69 -5.62
CA PRO A 42 1.82 12.01 -5.16
C PRO A 42 2.97 11.97 -4.15
N ALA A 43 3.12 10.89 -3.35
CA ALA A 43 4.20 10.75 -2.37
C ALA A 43 5.59 10.61 -3.00
N PHE A 44 5.67 9.95 -4.15
CA PHE A 44 6.92 9.61 -4.83
C PHE A 44 7.02 10.19 -6.25
N ARG A 45 6.22 11.22 -6.57
CA ARG A 45 6.19 11.88 -7.89
C ARG A 45 7.56 12.35 -8.43
N ASP A 46 8.50 12.62 -7.52
CA ASP A 46 9.86 13.11 -7.82
C ASP A 46 10.90 11.97 -7.88
N LEU A 47 10.46 10.73 -7.68
CA LEU A 47 11.28 9.52 -7.71
C LEU A 47 10.87 8.63 -8.90
N PRO A 48 11.72 7.68 -9.31
CA PRO A 48 11.37 6.73 -10.37
C PRO A 48 10.13 5.91 -10.02
N ASP A 49 9.27 5.59 -10.99
CA ASP A 49 8.07 4.77 -10.80
C ASP A 49 8.34 3.44 -10.09
N GLN A 50 9.50 2.85 -10.37
CA GLN A 50 9.94 1.60 -9.76
C GLN A 50 10.17 1.73 -8.24
N PHE A 51 10.53 2.93 -7.77
CA PHE A 51 10.62 3.23 -6.34
C PHE A 51 9.23 3.29 -5.72
N GLY A 52 8.30 4.03 -6.34
CA GLY A 52 6.91 4.12 -5.87
C GLY A 52 6.23 2.75 -5.78
N GLN A 53 6.44 1.87 -6.76
CA GLN A 53 5.95 0.49 -6.71
C GLN A 53 6.52 -0.33 -5.55
N ARG A 54 7.84 -0.27 -5.32
CA ARG A 54 8.48 -1.00 -4.21
C ARG A 54 7.97 -0.54 -2.85
N GLU A 55 7.85 0.77 -2.69
CA GLU A 55 7.28 1.35 -1.47
C GLU A 55 5.82 0.93 -1.31
N ALA A 56 5.02 0.97 -2.38
CA ALA A 56 3.64 0.53 -2.37
C ALA A 56 3.50 -0.94 -1.94
N VAL A 57 4.33 -1.83 -2.47
CA VAL A 57 4.34 -3.24 -2.06
C VAL A 57 4.68 -3.39 -0.57
N SER A 58 5.76 -2.73 -0.12
CA SER A 58 6.16 -2.77 1.29
C SER A 58 5.05 -2.26 2.20
N LYS A 59 4.42 -1.14 1.81
CA LYS A 59 3.36 -0.50 2.57
C LYS A 59 2.07 -1.32 2.59
N PHE A 60 1.73 -1.96 1.48
CA PHE A 60 0.61 -2.89 1.39
C PHE A 60 0.77 -4.00 2.43
N CYS A 61 1.90 -4.71 2.41
CA CYS A 61 2.18 -5.80 3.34
C CYS A 61 2.18 -5.36 4.82
N GLN A 62 2.76 -4.19 5.12
CA GLN A 62 2.83 -3.68 6.50
C GLN A 62 1.51 -3.11 7.00
N GLY A 63 0.65 -2.62 6.09
CA GLY A 63 -0.62 -1.98 6.42
C GLY A 63 -1.82 -2.94 6.37
N CYS A 64 -1.63 -4.22 6.05
CA CYS A 64 -2.69 -5.22 6.09
C CYS A 64 -3.27 -5.37 7.50
N ILE A 65 -4.59 -5.56 7.57
CA ILE A 65 -5.29 -5.91 8.83
C ILE A 65 -4.74 -7.22 9.38
N ASP A 66 -4.60 -8.21 8.50
CA ASP A 66 -3.92 -9.44 8.84
C ASP A 66 -2.41 -9.21 8.78
N SER A 67 -1.86 -8.81 9.93
CA SER A 67 -0.43 -8.54 10.09
C SER A 67 0.42 -9.79 9.83
N GLU A 68 -0.09 -10.99 10.07
CA GLU A 68 0.66 -12.24 9.87
C GLU A 68 0.70 -12.60 8.37
N ALA A 69 -0.45 -12.52 7.68
CA ALA A 69 -0.49 -12.69 6.24
C ALA A 69 0.35 -11.62 5.51
N GLY A 70 0.29 -10.37 5.98
CA GLY A 70 1.12 -9.27 5.48
C GLY A 70 2.62 -9.52 5.66
N LYS A 71 3.05 -10.00 6.84
CA LYS A 71 4.46 -10.40 7.06
C LYS A 71 4.89 -11.55 6.16
N HIS A 72 4.06 -12.58 6.05
CA HIS A 72 4.34 -13.73 5.17
C HIS A 72 4.51 -13.28 3.71
N ALA A 73 3.58 -12.48 3.21
CA ALA A 73 3.69 -11.88 1.89
C ALA A 73 4.96 -11.02 1.74
N CYS A 74 5.36 -10.27 2.76
CA CYS A 74 6.61 -9.51 2.75
C CYS A 74 7.87 -10.40 2.63
N PHE A 75 7.89 -11.55 3.32
CA PHE A 75 9.00 -12.52 3.26
C PHE A 75 9.20 -13.10 1.86
N GLU A 76 8.13 -13.31 1.12
CA GLU A 76 8.14 -13.78 -0.27
C GLU A 76 8.65 -12.73 -1.28
N ARG A 77 8.90 -11.49 -0.83
CA ARG A 77 9.44 -10.37 -1.64
C ARG A 77 8.69 -10.16 -2.96
N PRO A 78 7.37 -9.85 -2.91
CA PRO A 78 6.57 -9.59 -4.08
C PRO A 78 7.17 -8.47 -4.94
N ARG A 79 7.16 -8.70 -6.26
CA ARG A 79 7.67 -7.74 -7.25
C ARG A 79 6.62 -6.71 -7.67
N SER A 80 5.36 -6.96 -7.34
CA SER A 80 4.21 -6.12 -7.68
C SER A 80 3.17 -6.19 -6.58
N ILE A 81 2.31 -5.18 -6.51
CA ILE A 81 1.23 -5.14 -5.51
C ILE A 81 0.23 -6.27 -5.74
N GLN A 82 -0.04 -6.62 -6.99
CA GLN A 82 -0.91 -7.75 -7.33
C GLN A 82 -0.37 -9.06 -6.75
N HIS A 83 0.93 -9.32 -6.91
CA HIS A 83 1.54 -10.50 -6.33
C HIS A 83 1.47 -10.48 -4.79
N ALA A 84 1.59 -9.31 -4.16
CA ALA A 84 1.38 -9.17 -2.72
C ALA A 84 -0.07 -9.47 -2.30
N VAL A 85 -1.06 -8.99 -3.06
CA VAL A 85 -2.48 -9.28 -2.85
C VAL A 85 -2.73 -10.79 -2.93
N ASP A 86 -2.22 -11.45 -3.97
CA ASP A 86 -2.32 -12.91 -4.13
C ASP A 86 -1.71 -13.64 -2.93
N LEU A 87 -0.52 -13.25 -2.48
CA LEU A 87 0.14 -13.88 -1.33
C LEU A 87 -0.63 -13.70 -0.03
N VAL A 88 -1.14 -12.49 0.24
CA VAL A 88 -1.97 -12.22 1.44
C VAL A 88 -3.30 -12.97 1.35
N CYS A 89 -3.92 -13.02 0.16
CA CYS A 89 -5.14 -13.77 -0.08
C CYS A 89 -4.95 -15.27 0.22
N HIS A 90 -3.88 -15.88 -0.30
CA HIS A 90 -3.54 -17.28 -0.01
C HIS A 90 -3.22 -17.51 1.47
N SER A 91 -2.47 -16.61 2.10
CA SER A 91 -2.10 -16.74 3.51
C SER A 91 -3.29 -16.57 4.45
N SER A 92 -4.26 -15.72 4.09
CA SER A 92 -5.50 -15.52 4.86
C SER A 92 -6.54 -16.62 4.63
N GLY A 93 -6.45 -17.31 3.47
CA GLY A 93 -7.40 -18.32 3.02
C GLY A 93 -7.12 -19.75 3.47
N GLY A 94 -5.90 -20.07 3.93
CA GLY A 94 -5.66 -21.39 4.51
C GLY A 94 -4.22 -21.87 4.45
N TRP A 95 -3.59 -21.92 5.62
CA TRP A 95 -2.72 -23.05 5.94
C TRP A 95 -3.62 -24.22 6.34
N GLN A 96 -3.98 -25.03 5.34
CA GLN A 96 -4.52 -26.36 5.55
C GLN A 96 -3.96 -27.27 4.47
N GLU A 97 -2.66 -27.52 4.52
CA GLU A 97 -2.07 -28.69 3.88
C GLU A 97 -1.47 -29.57 4.98
N SER A 98 -2.01 -30.80 5.04
CA SER A 98 -1.73 -31.91 5.97
C SER A 98 -0.32 -32.46 5.89
#